data_AF-A0A661C4Q6-F1
#
_entry.id   AF-A0A661C4Q6-F1
#
_cell.length_a   1.000
_cell.length_b   1.000
_cell.length_c   1.000
_cell.angle_alpha   90.00
_cell.angle_beta   90.00
_cell.angle_gamma   90.00
#
_symmetry.space_group_name_H-M   'P 1'
#
loop_
_entity.id
_entity.type
_entity.pdbx_description
1 polymer ?
#
loop_
_entity_poly.entity_id
_entity_poly.type
_entity_poly.pdbx_seq_one_letter_code
_entity_poly.pdbx_strand_id
1 'polypeptide(L)'
;MKTDTNKSGSNVGHWVKKSLCAGIVMGMAMSASTAFAGMKFKEDHGNQMTPFARIAHVKVVKDEYGNIDREETYKETGKVAAAIANYVAKYDDSDESGFPANWIVGGTEGGVLPADAIMQIPSPFPVDPENLSLGIKKAKVLDLCNAYYAKQALGVAPIAGTTKKVVNGYSHAPALPCELAVWNDDENIYIDMLDPNAIFSLFFTDVLVSADMQDPDFAAAITALPVAVKSEIKTMVYKALGEAGYKYNTHDKMIGPKYKTVEELFEVVAASPHQSPFKHVAYTKTSGESFAPAESAAVAQAIINTMSIHGGTTPDGRAPGVHDPELEAILSEPGKNKWRSARHEPLGLPGKPAKNWVIEACSPYYAKMAMGTGMHHATALPCEISVQVIDTDGIADSDGNFSYEELVISYLDPHFMLGALFADMTDDEKAALGDVPGYILDDLQDIVQFALDSEVGGLEVGVSFSYNMLP
;
A
#
# COMPACT_ATOMS: atom_id res chain seq x y z
N MET A 1 -6.13 57.69 -54.73
CA MET A 1 -6.54 57.81 -56.14
C MET A 1 -5.90 56.64 -56.91
N LYS A 2 -6.47 56.21 -58.04
CA LYS A 2 -5.90 55.18 -58.94
C LYS A 2 -4.54 55.66 -59.53
N THR A 3 -3.60 54.82 -59.98
CA THR A 3 -3.56 53.33 -60.12
C THR A 3 -2.09 52.82 -59.88
N ASP A 4 -1.46 51.74 -60.40
CA ASP A 4 -1.75 50.79 -61.51
C ASP A 4 -1.17 49.35 -61.33
N THR A 5 -1.09 48.63 -62.44
CA THR A 5 -0.92 47.16 -62.69
C THR A 5 0.54 46.73 -63.00
N ASN A 6 0.96 45.45 -62.96
CA ASN A 6 0.53 44.26 -63.75
C ASN A 6 1.07 42.92 -63.13
N LYS A 7 0.40 41.75 -63.28
CA LYS A 7 0.62 40.62 -64.25
C LYS A 7 2.10 40.20 -64.45
N SER A 8 2.50 38.92 -64.61
CA SER A 8 1.89 37.58 -64.83
C SER A 8 2.88 36.53 -64.26
N GLY A 9 2.63 35.25 -63.95
CA GLY A 9 1.54 34.31 -64.25
C GLY A 9 2.00 33.23 -65.25
N SER A 10 1.74 31.94 -64.96
CA SER A 10 2.11 30.70 -65.72
C SER A 10 3.58 30.21 -65.59
N ASN A 11 3.96 28.92 -65.79
CA ASN A 11 3.45 27.59 -65.35
C ASN A 11 4.37 26.50 -66.00
N VAL A 12 4.62 25.35 -65.33
CA VAL A 12 5.39 24.17 -65.86
C VAL A 12 6.89 24.46 -66.15
N GLY A 13 7.88 23.56 -65.96
CA GLY A 13 7.93 22.22 -65.34
C GLY A 13 9.03 21.32 -65.95
N HIS A 14 9.27 20.14 -65.35
CA HIS A 14 10.01 18.98 -65.89
C HIS A 14 11.58 18.93 -65.84
N TRP A 15 12.09 17.82 -65.26
CA TRP A 15 13.38 17.11 -65.54
C TRP A 15 14.76 17.75 -65.19
N VAL A 16 15.86 17.01 -64.92
CA VAL A 16 16.11 15.68 -64.25
C VAL A 16 17.63 15.39 -64.13
N LYS A 17 18.17 15.02 -62.94
CA LYS A 17 19.19 13.96 -62.70
C LYS A 17 19.90 13.98 -61.32
N LYS A 18 19.74 12.86 -60.60
CA LYS A 18 20.71 12.07 -59.79
C LYS A 18 22.07 12.69 -59.38
N SER A 19 22.29 12.81 -58.06
CA SER A 19 23.31 12.08 -57.27
C SER A 19 22.92 12.20 -55.78
N LEU A 20 22.93 11.22 -54.87
CA LEU A 20 23.53 9.87 -54.78
C LEU A 20 25.00 9.80 -54.26
N CYS A 21 25.24 10.44 -53.11
CA CYS A 21 26.07 9.89 -52.02
C CYS A 21 25.21 10.00 -50.73
N ALA A 22 24.85 8.93 -50.02
CA ALA A 22 25.69 7.93 -49.35
C ALA A 22 26.46 8.47 -48.13
N GLY A 23 25.76 9.19 -47.24
CA GLY A 23 26.18 9.38 -45.84
C GLY A 23 25.46 8.37 -44.95
N ILE A 24 26.20 7.57 -44.18
CA ILE A 24 25.64 6.48 -43.36
C ILE A 24 25.07 7.07 -42.07
N VAL A 25 23.74 7.15 -41.98
CA VAL A 25 23.05 7.28 -40.68
C VAL A 25 23.03 5.91 -40.04
N MET A 26 24.12 5.57 -39.34
CA MET A 26 24.18 4.37 -38.51
C MET A 26 23.40 4.67 -37.23
N GLY A 27 22.19 4.13 -37.14
CA GLY A 27 21.36 4.33 -35.96
C GLY A 27 21.96 3.63 -34.75
N MET A 28 22.51 4.41 -33.81
CA MET A 28 22.63 3.97 -32.42
C MET A 28 21.23 4.02 -31.78
N ALA A 29 20.43 3.00 -32.07
CA ALA A 29 19.37 2.63 -31.15
C ALA A 29 20.06 2.18 -29.86
N MET A 30 20.12 3.07 -28.85
CA MET A 30 20.65 2.73 -27.54
C MET A 30 19.65 1.80 -26.85
N SER A 31 19.84 0.50 -27.05
CA SER A 31 19.04 -0.55 -26.45
C SER A 31 19.29 -0.61 -24.94
N ALA A 32 18.42 0.06 -24.17
CA ALA A 32 18.39 0.00 -22.70
C ALA A 32 18.15 -1.43 -22.15
N SER A 33 17.82 -2.38 -23.02
CA SER A 33 17.66 -3.82 -22.75
C SER A 33 18.97 -4.57 -22.45
N THR A 34 19.93 -3.93 -21.77
CA THR A 34 21.25 -4.51 -21.46
C THR A 34 21.67 -4.42 -19.99
N ALA A 35 21.01 -3.59 -19.16
CA ALA A 35 21.27 -3.52 -17.72
C ALA A 35 20.69 -4.73 -16.95
N PHE A 36 19.45 -5.13 -17.25
CA PHE A 36 18.76 -6.21 -16.54
C PHE A 36 19.27 -7.63 -16.86
N ALA A 37 20.15 -7.79 -17.86
CA ALA A 37 20.64 -9.09 -18.32
C ALA A 37 21.50 -9.88 -17.29
N GLY A 38 21.83 -9.28 -16.14
CA GLY A 38 22.61 -9.92 -15.07
C GLY A 38 21.78 -10.61 -13.97
N MET A 39 20.55 -10.16 -13.71
CA MET A 39 19.78 -10.59 -12.53
C MET A 39 19.01 -11.88 -12.77
N LYS A 40 19.74 -13.00 -12.82
CA LYS A 40 19.12 -14.31 -12.56
C LYS A 40 18.78 -14.43 -11.08
N PHE A 41 17.53 -14.16 -10.73
CA PHE A 41 16.92 -14.69 -9.51
C PHE A 41 17.22 -16.19 -9.43
N LYS A 42 17.66 -16.66 -8.25
CA LYS A 42 18.09 -18.06 -8.09
C LYS A 42 16.90 -19.00 -8.25
N GLU A 43 17.18 -20.16 -8.83
CA GLU A 43 16.19 -21.19 -9.14
C GLU A 43 15.67 -21.87 -7.86
N ASP A 44 14.66 -21.26 -7.22
CA ASP A 44 13.80 -21.92 -6.23
C ASP A 44 12.38 -22.00 -6.77
N HIS A 45 11.90 -23.23 -6.96
CA HIS A 45 10.51 -23.61 -7.28
C HIS A 45 9.71 -22.83 -8.35
N GLY A 46 10.40 -22.20 -9.30
CA GLY A 46 9.87 -21.94 -10.65
C GLY A 46 9.32 -20.55 -10.93
N ASN A 47 10.15 -19.52 -10.72
CA ASN A 47 10.03 -18.18 -11.34
C ASN A 47 8.62 -17.55 -11.28
N GLN A 48 7.90 -17.67 -10.17
CA GLN A 48 6.65 -16.94 -9.98
C GLN A 48 6.67 -16.14 -8.68
N MET A 49 6.35 -14.85 -8.80
CA MET A 49 6.07 -13.94 -7.70
C MET A 49 4.55 -13.77 -7.59
N THR A 50 4.07 -13.49 -6.39
CA THR A 50 2.64 -13.24 -6.13
C THR A 50 2.50 -12.31 -4.94
N PRO A 51 1.51 -11.39 -4.93
CA PRO A 51 1.32 -10.46 -3.81
C PRO A 51 0.94 -11.13 -2.49
N PHE A 52 0.51 -12.40 -2.49
CA PHE A 52 0.08 -13.09 -1.27
C PHE A 52 0.71 -14.47 -1.07
N ALA A 53 1.14 -14.74 0.16
CA ALA A 53 1.60 -16.04 0.59
C ALA A 53 0.81 -16.53 1.81
N ARG A 54 0.27 -17.75 1.71
CA ARG A 54 -0.22 -18.47 2.89
C ARG A 54 0.96 -18.94 3.72
N ILE A 55 1.08 -18.43 4.94
CA ILE A 55 2.11 -18.80 5.92
C ILE A 55 1.70 -20.07 6.66
N ALA A 56 0.46 -20.13 7.14
CA ALA A 56 0.01 -21.22 8.00
C ALA A 56 -1.48 -21.52 7.82
N HIS A 57 -1.91 -22.69 8.32
CA HIS A 57 -3.32 -22.91 8.64
C HIS A 57 -3.50 -23.74 9.90
N VAL A 58 -4.53 -23.41 10.67
CA VAL A 58 -5.09 -24.17 11.79
C VAL A 58 -6.39 -24.84 11.31
N LYS A 59 -6.80 -25.96 11.91
CA LYS A 59 -8.08 -26.61 11.54
C LYS A 59 -9.29 -25.91 12.17
N VAL A 60 -10.40 -25.92 11.44
CA VAL A 60 -11.71 -25.45 11.96
C VAL A 60 -12.15 -26.26 13.18
N VAL A 61 -12.96 -25.62 14.02
CA VAL A 61 -13.59 -26.27 15.17
C VAL A 61 -14.68 -27.22 14.68
N LYS A 62 -14.82 -28.36 15.35
CA LYS A 62 -15.81 -29.39 15.03
C LYS A 62 -16.67 -29.72 16.25
N ASP A 63 -17.94 -30.03 15.99
CA ASP A 63 -18.88 -30.48 17.01
C ASP A 63 -18.60 -31.93 17.47
N GLU A 64 -19.40 -32.42 18.43
CA GLU A 64 -19.29 -33.80 18.94
C GLU A 64 -19.63 -34.89 17.90
N TYR A 65 -20.23 -34.52 16.76
CA TYR A 65 -20.59 -35.40 15.64
C TYR A 65 -19.55 -35.35 14.49
N GLY A 66 -18.60 -34.42 14.54
CA GLY A 66 -17.59 -34.20 13.52
C GLY A 66 -18.01 -33.25 12.39
N ASN A 67 -19.15 -32.58 12.50
CA ASN A 67 -19.53 -31.45 11.62
C ASN A 67 -18.66 -30.22 11.95
N ILE A 68 -18.78 -29.14 11.18
CA ILE A 68 -18.05 -27.89 11.41
C ILE A 68 -18.88 -27.00 12.33
N ASP A 69 -18.30 -26.57 13.45
CA ASP A 69 -18.90 -25.50 14.26
C ASP A 69 -18.46 -24.16 13.67
N ARG A 70 -19.32 -23.54 12.86
CA ARG A 70 -19.02 -22.27 12.19
C ARG A 70 -18.92 -21.08 13.15
N GLU A 71 -19.70 -21.08 14.24
CA GLU A 71 -19.70 -19.99 15.21
C GLU A 71 -18.41 -20.04 16.06
N GLU A 72 -18.05 -21.20 16.59
CA GLU A 72 -16.82 -21.35 17.36
C GLU A 72 -15.58 -21.25 16.47
N THR A 73 -15.62 -21.72 15.21
CA THR A 73 -14.53 -21.47 14.24
C THR A 73 -14.32 -19.98 13.97
N TYR A 74 -15.37 -19.18 13.88
CA TYR A 74 -15.23 -17.73 13.70
C TYR A 74 -14.68 -17.03 14.95
N LYS A 75 -15.04 -17.49 16.16
CA LYS A 75 -14.39 -17.04 17.40
C LYS A 75 -12.92 -17.46 17.45
N GLU A 76 -12.61 -18.71 17.10
CA GLU A 76 -11.25 -19.26 17.06
C GLU A 76 -10.35 -18.51 16.08
N THR A 77 -10.89 -18.07 14.94
CA THR A 77 -10.22 -17.16 13.99
C THR A 77 -9.77 -15.86 14.67
N GLY A 78 -10.59 -15.32 15.58
CA GLY A 78 -10.21 -14.19 16.44
C GLY A 78 -9.13 -14.53 17.47
N LYS A 79 -9.19 -15.73 18.08
CA LYS A 79 -8.18 -16.20 19.04
C LYS A 79 -6.81 -16.44 18.38
N VAL A 80 -6.79 -16.94 17.14
CA VAL A 80 -5.58 -17.12 16.33
C VAL A 80 -4.94 -15.77 16.00
N ALA A 81 -5.73 -14.80 15.54
CA ALA A 81 -5.25 -13.43 15.32
C ALA A 81 -4.70 -12.79 16.61
N ALA A 82 -5.45 -12.89 17.72
CA ALA A 82 -5.01 -12.39 19.02
C ALA A 82 -3.73 -13.08 19.53
N ALA A 83 -3.50 -14.35 19.24
CA ALA A 83 -2.26 -15.04 19.61
C ALA A 83 -1.03 -14.44 18.89
N ILE A 84 -1.16 -14.10 17.60
CA ILE A 84 -0.07 -13.47 16.82
C ILE A 84 0.21 -12.05 17.35
N ALA A 85 -0.83 -11.24 17.54
CA ALA A 85 -0.66 -9.88 18.06
C ALA A 85 -0.06 -9.87 19.49
N ASN A 86 -0.55 -10.73 20.37
CA ASN A 86 -0.04 -10.84 21.74
C ASN A 86 1.38 -11.41 21.83
N TYR A 87 1.83 -12.22 20.86
CA TYR A 87 3.23 -12.66 20.82
C TYR A 87 4.15 -11.47 20.47
N VAL A 88 3.88 -10.79 19.35
CA VAL A 88 4.73 -9.68 18.87
C VAL A 88 4.77 -8.50 19.85
N ALA A 89 3.67 -8.22 20.56
CA ALA A 89 3.64 -7.16 21.56
C ALA A 89 4.25 -7.55 22.93
N LYS A 90 4.56 -8.82 23.17
CA LYS A 90 5.06 -9.36 24.44
C LYS A 90 6.56 -9.65 24.42
N TYR A 91 7.08 -10.09 23.27
CA TYR A 91 8.46 -10.52 23.12
C TYR A 91 9.29 -9.46 22.41
N ASP A 92 10.60 -9.47 22.69
CA ASP A 92 11.57 -8.78 21.86
C ASP A 92 12.25 -9.78 20.95
N ASP A 93 11.88 -9.82 19.66
CA ASP A 93 12.45 -10.75 18.71
C ASP A 93 13.91 -10.42 18.33
N SER A 94 14.48 -9.29 18.75
CA SER A 94 15.92 -9.09 18.67
C SER A 94 16.68 -9.93 19.72
N ASP A 95 16.09 -10.14 20.91
CA ASP A 95 16.61 -11.07 21.93
C ASP A 95 16.18 -12.53 21.66
N GLU A 96 14.90 -12.75 21.33
CA GLU A 96 14.30 -14.10 21.19
C GLU A 96 14.60 -14.77 19.84
N SER A 97 14.84 -14.00 18.78
CA SER A 97 15.06 -14.51 17.42
C SER A 97 16.36 -14.02 16.78
N GLY A 98 17.07 -13.06 17.40
CA GLY A 98 18.30 -12.48 16.86
C GLY A 98 18.07 -11.52 15.69
N PHE A 99 16.85 -10.99 15.54
CA PHE A 99 16.47 -10.03 14.49
C PHE A 99 17.14 -8.66 14.70
N PRO A 100 17.35 -7.85 13.65
CA PRO A 100 18.15 -6.61 13.75
C PRO A 100 17.47 -5.47 14.54
N ALA A 101 16.18 -5.59 14.82
CA ALA A 101 15.42 -4.84 15.81
C ALA A 101 14.14 -5.61 16.14
N ASN A 102 13.44 -5.24 17.22
CA ASN A 102 12.13 -5.82 17.51
C ASN A 102 11.07 -5.47 16.44
N TRP A 103 10.08 -6.35 16.32
CA TRP A 103 8.82 -6.10 15.64
C TRP A 103 7.80 -5.51 16.61
N ILE A 104 6.86 -4.71 16.09
CA ILE A 104 5.72 -4.17 16.85
C ILE A 104 4.42 -4.38 16.09
N VAL A 105 3.31 -4.44 16.84
CA VAL A 105 1.95 -4.43 16.29
C VAL A 105 1.49 -2.99 16.10
N GLY A 106 1.13 -2.61 14.87
CA GLY A 106 0.63 -1.27 14.59
C GLY A 106 -0.68 -0.96 15.33
N GLY A 107 -0.83 0.29 15.81
CA GLY A 107 -1.99 0.71 16.58
C GLY A 107 -2.01 0.22 18.01
N THR A 108 -0.86 -0.21 18.54
CA THR A 108 -0.65 -0.42 20.00
C THR A 108 -0.06 0.83 20.67
N GLU A 109 0.24 1.88 19.89
CA GLU A 109 0.44 3.25 20.36
C GLU A 109 -0.66 3.69 21.35
N GLY A 110 -0.34 4.64 22.23
CA GLY A 110 -1.22 5.07 23.33
C GLY A 110 -1.44 4.04 24.44
N GLY A 111 -1.00 2.78 24.26
CA GLY A 111 -1.23 1.69 25.21
C GLY A 111 -2.48 0.85 24.94
N VAL A 112 -2.98 0.85 23.69
CA VAL A 112 -4.05 -0.03 23.22
C VAL A 112 -3.63 -1.49 23.32
N LEU A 113 -4.55 -2.39 23.71
CA LEU A 113 -4.22 -3.82 23.82
C LEU A 113 -4.01 -4.44 22.42
N PRO A 114 -3.08 -5.39 22.24
CA PRO A 114 -2.76 -5.95 20.92
C PRO A 114 -3.95 -6.63 20.22
N ALA A 115 -4.94 -7.12 20.98
CA ALA A 115 -6.17 -7.70 20.44
C ALA A 115 -7.19 -6.66 19.96
N ASP A 116 -7.17 -5.44 20.52
CA ASP A 116 -8.05 -4.33 20.13
C ASP A 116 -7.48 -3.59 18.91
N ALA A 117 -6.16 -3.64 18.70
CA ALA A 117 -5.46 -3.16 17.51
C ALA A 117 -5.69 -4.01 16.24
N ILE A 118 -6.43 -5.12 16.33
CA ILE A 118 -6.71 -6.03 15.20
C ILE A 118 -7.89 -5.52 14.38
N MET A 119 -7.61 -5.11 13.14
CA MET A 119 -8.60 -4.62 12.19
C MET A 119 -9.62 -5.70 11.82
N GLN A 120 -10.84 -5.28 11.50
CA GLN A 120 -11.94 -6.20 11.17
C GLN A 120 -12.60 -5.87 9.83
N ILE A 121 -11.97 -6.34 8.75
CA ILE A 121 -12.41 -6.10 7.36
C ILE A 121 -13.66 -6.94 7.06
N PRO A 122 -14.82 -6.33 6.73
CA PRO A 122 -16.07 -7.05 6.51
C PRO A 122 -16.11 -7.73 5.14
N SER A 123 -16.44 -9.03 5.10
CA SER A 123 -16.66 -9.74 3.84
C SER A 123 -18.17 -9.82 3.49
N PRO A 124 -18.55 -10.23 2.27
CA PRO A 124 -19.95 -10.41 1.92
C PRO A 124 -20.54 -11.73 2.45
N PHE A 125 -19.71 -12.64 2.96
CA PHE A 125 -20.11 -14.00 3.34
C PHE A 125 -20.64 -14.04 4.79
N PRO A 126 -21.74 -14.78 5.07
CA PRO A 126 -22.22 -14.97 6.44
C PRO A 126 -21.24 -15.81 7.27
N VAL A 127 -21.25 -15.64 8.59
CA VAL A 127 -20.53 -16.53 9.54
C VAL A 127 -21.03 -17.97 9.38
N ASP A 128 -22.36 -18.12 9.34
CA ASP A 128 -23.05 -19.36 9.02
C ASP A 128 -24.18 -19.06 8.03
N PRO A 129 -24.21 -19.67 6.83
CA PRO A 129 -25.31 -19.49 5.88
C PRO A 129 -26.66 -20.00 6.41
N GLU A 130 -26.67 -20.89 7.40
CA GLU A 130 -27.89 -21.44 8.01
C GLU A 130 -28.38 -20.56 9.18
N ASN A 131 -27.49 -19.77 9.80
CA ASN A 131 -27.80 -18.85 10.89
C ASN A 131 -27.28 -17.42 10.64
N LEU A 132 -28.00 -16.68 9.78
CA LEU A 132 -27.70 -15.29 9.43
C LEU A 132 -27.71 -14.30 10.62
N SER A 133 -28.21 -14.69 11.80
CA SER A 133 -28.17 -13.84 13.00
C SER A 133 -26.76 -13.66 13.57
N LEU A 134 -25.82 -14.54 13.22
CA LEU A 134 -24.39 -14.40 13.51
C LEU A 134 -23.71 -13.32 12.64
N GLY A 135 -24.42 -12.79 11.63
CA GLY A 135 -23.92 -11.75 10.74
C GLY A 135 -22.90 -12.25 9.72
N ILE A 136 -22.01 -11.33 9.30
CA ILE A 136 -20.98 -11.57 8.28
C ILE A 136 -19.65 -11.97 8.90
N LYS A 137 -18.88 -12.80 8.19
CA LYS A 137 -17.46 -13.01 8.47
C LYS A 137 -16.74 -11.67 8.35
N LYS A 138 -15.74 -11.49 9.20
CA LYS A 138 -14.75 -10.40 9.07
C LYS A 138 -13.36 -11.03 9.10
N ALA A 139 -12.53 -10.72 8.11
CA ALA A 139 -11.12 -11.03 8.20
C ALA A 139 -10.48 -10.20 9.32
N LYS A 140 -9.45 -10.75 9.96
CA LYS A 140 -8.69 -10.11 11.02
C LYS A 140 -7.35 -9.68 10.43
N VAL A 141 -7.12 -8.39 10.26
CA VAL A 141 -5.87 -7.88 9.68
C VAL A 141 -4.99 -7.30 10.79
N LEU A 142 -3.69 -7.60 10.72
CA LEU A 142 -2.68 -7.22 11.69
C LEU A 142 -1.53 -6.50 10.99
N ASP A 143 -1.16 -5.36 11.54
CA ASP A 143 -0.02 -4.55 11.14
C ASP A 143 1.23 -5.03 11.87
N LEU A 144 2.26 -5.43 11.14
CA LEU A 144 3.57 -5.74 11.71
C LEU A 144 4.62 -4.80 11.15
N CYS A 145 5.30 -4.05 12.03
CA CYS A 145 6.38 -3.14 11.64
C CYS A 145 7.70 -3.52 12.33
N ASN A 146 8.79 -3.62 11.56
CA ASN A 146 10.14 -3.66 12.11
C ASN A 146 10.85 -2.33 11.84
N ALA A 147 11.26 -1.64 12.90
CA ALA A 147 11.85 -0.31 12.80
C ALA A 147 13.24 -0.28 12.12
N TYR A 148 13.92 -1.42 11.93
CA TYR A 148 15.17 -1.52 11.17
C TYR A 148 14.91 -1.54 9.66
N TYR A 149 13.94 -2.35 9.20
CA TYR A 149 13.59 -2.45 7.78
C TYR A 149 12.78 -1.26 7.29
N ALA A 150 11.80 -0.79 8.08
CA ALA A 150 11.00 0.38 7.71
C ALA A 150 11.86 1.65 7.54
N LYS A 151 12.92 1.85 8.35
CA LYS A 151 13.87 2.97 8.16
C LYS A 151 14.68 2.87 6.87
N GLN A 152 14.93 1.67 6.36
CA GLN A 152 15.68 1.46 5.12
C GLN A 152 14.80 1.71 3.90
N ALA A 153 13.60 1.12 3.88
CA ALA A 153 12.59 1.35 2.85
C ALA A 153 12.24 2.84 2.75
N LEU A 154 11.95 3.50 3.88
CA LEU A 154 11.52 4.90 3.93
C LEU A 154 12.68 5.92 3.80
N GLY A 155 13.86 5.51 3.32
CA GLY A 155 15.03 6.38 3.10
C GLY A 155 15.66 7.00 4.36
N VAL A 156 15.15 6.70 5.56
CA VAL A 156 15.58 7.29 6.86
C VAL A 156 16.98 6.83 7.25
N ALA A 157 17.31 5.56 7.02
CA ALA A 157 18.62 4.94 7.26
C ALA A 157 19.22 4.37 5.96
N PRO A 158 20.56 4.25 5.86
CA PRO A 158 21.17 3.55 4.73
C PRO A 158 20.77 2.07 4.67
N ILE A 159 20.72 1.53 3.46
CA ILE A 159 20.51 0.09 3.20
C ILE A 159 21.66 -0.71 3.81
N ALA A 160 21.34 -1.82 4.48
CA ALA A 160 22.26 -2.63 5.26
C ALA A 160 23.56 -2.96 4.51
N GLY A 161 24.71 -2.63 5.11
CA GLY A 161 26.03 -2.83 4.51
C GLY A 161 26.49 -1.72 3.56
N THR A 162 25.64 -0.74 3.24
CA THR A 162 25.94 0.36 2.32
C THR A 162 25.96 1.73 3.03
N THR A 163 26.35 2.77 2.29
CA THR A 163 26.16 4.18 2.70
C THR A 163 24.96 4.85 2.02
N LYS A 164 24.25 4.14 1.13
CA LYS A 164 23.17 4.66 0.28
C LYS A 164 21.80 4.45 0.89
N LYS A 165 20.84 5.28 0.50
CA LYS A 165 19.45 5.31 0.99
C LYS A 165 18.50 5.16 -0.18
N VAL A 166 17.27 4.71 0.06
CA VAL A 166 16.17 4.92 -0.89
C VAL A 166 15.95 6.44 -1.03
N VAL A 167 16.08 6.94 -2.26
CA VAL A 167 15.78 8.34 -2.60
C VAL A 167 14.27 8.53 -2.55
N ASN A 168 13.80 9.63 -1.96
CA ASN A 168 12.37 9.96 -1.78
C ASN A 168 11.52 8.90 -1.05
N GLY A 169 12.13 7.96 -0.31
CA GLY A 169 11.45 6.76 0.20
C GLY A 169 10.22 6.96 1.11
N TYR A 170 9.91 8.20 1.51
CA TYR A 170 8.62 8.53 2.12
C TYR A 170 7.43 8.29 1.17
N SER A 171 7.66 8.32 -0.15
CA SER A 171 6.66 8.03 -1.17
C SER A 171 6.06 6.63 -1.01
N HIS A 172 6.88 5.66 -0.59
CA HIS A 172 6.51 4.26 -0.36
C HIS A 172 5.78 4.03 0.98
N ALA A 173 5.48 5.08 1.75
CA ALA A 173 4.79 4.96 3.03
C ALA A 173 3.36 4.35 2.97
N PRO A 174 2.54 4.55 1.90
CA PRO A 174 1.25 3.86 1.73
C PRO A 174 1.37 2.40 1.24
N ALA A 175 2.51 1.74 1.46
CA ALA A 175 2.68 0.30 1.26
C ALA A 175 3.36 -0.35 2.49
N LEU A 176 3.13 0.26 3.66
CA LEU A 176 3.74 -0.10 4.94
C LEU A 176 2.72 0.23 6.05
N PRO A 177 2.49 -0.67 7.02
CA PRO A 177 3.37 -1.73 7.50
C PRO A 177 3.19 -3.06 6.75
N CYS A 178 3.76 -4.16 7.27
CA CYS A 178 3.56 -5.48 6.68
C CYS A 178 2.24 -6.10 7.18
N GLU A 179 1.26 -6.29 6.29
CA GLU A 179 -0.04 -6.88 6.63
C GLU A 179 0.01 -8.43 6.78
N LEU A 180 -0.69 -8.94 7.81
CA LEU A 180 -1.14 -10.32 7.92
C LEU A 180 -2.66 -10.39 8.02
N ALA A 181 -3.29 -11.34 7.32
CA ALA A 181 -4.73 -11.60 7.40
C ALA A 181 -5.02 -12.99 7.97
N VAL A 182 -5.88 -13.05 8.99
CA VAL A 182 -6.40 -14.29 9.58
C VAL A 182 -7.90 -14.39 9.29
N TRP A 183 -8.30 -15.47 8.63
CA TRP A 183 -9.68 -15.70 8.18
C TRP A 183 -10.00 -17.19 8.03
N ASN A 184 -11.28 -17.56 7.88
CA ASN A 184 -11.69 -18.97 7.75
C ASN A 184 -12.70 -19.24 6.63
N ASP A 185 -12.53 -20.39 5.96
CA ASP A 185 -13.59 -21.07 5.23
C ASP A 185 -14.21 -22.18 6.11
N ASP A 186 -14.79 -23.21 5.49
CA ASP A 186 -15.37 -24.38 6.14
C ASP A 186 -14.33 -25.54 6.29
N GLU A 187 -13.10 -25.38 5.81
CA GLU A 187 -12.01 -26.38 5.92
C GLU A 187 -10.93 -26.00 6.94
N ASN A 188 -10.48 -24.74 6.96
CA ASN A 188 -9.38 -24.25 7.79
C ASN A 188 -9.56 -22.80 8.25
N ILE A 189 -8.79 -22.44 9.28
CA ILE A 189 -8.44 -21.05 9.61
C ILE A 189 -7.07 -20.79 8.99
N TYR A 190 -6.97 -19.81 8.09
CA TYR A 190 -5.75 -19.46 7.37
C TYR A 190 -5.05 -18.27 8.01
N ILE A 191 -3.72 -18.25 7.86
CA ILE A 191 -2.88 -17.09 8.13
C ILE A 191 -2.15 -16.77 6.82
N ASP A 192 -2.59 -15.71 6.17
CA ASP A 192 -2.07 -15.19 4.90
C ASP A 192 -1.28 -13.90 5.14
N MET A 193 -0.39 -13.57 4.22
CA MET A 193 0.58 -12.47 4.29
C MET A 193 0.65 -11.76 2.94
N LEU A 194 0.74 -10.44 2.97
CA LEU A 194 1.14 -9.62 1.83
C LEU A 194 2.66 -9.86 1.59
N ASP A 195 3.03 -10.59 0.53
CA ASP A 195 4.37 -11.20 0.37
C ASP A 195 5.46 -10.17 0.03
N PRO A 196 6.42 -9.89 0.95
CA PRO A 196 7.39 -8.82 0.77
C PRO A 196 8.20 -8.87 -0.54
N ASN A 197 8.40 -10.05 -1.16
CA ASN A 197 9.19 -10.18 -2.38
C ASN A 197 8.47 -9.61 -3.61
N ALA A 198 7.17 -9.89 -3.73
CA ALA A 198 6.36 -9.34 -4.81
C ALA A 198 6.01 -7.87 -4.53
N ILE A 199 5.74 -7.53 -3.27
CA ILE A 199 5.36 -6.18 -2.83
C ILE A 199 6.51 -5.21 -3.01
N PHE A 200 7.73 -5.56 -2.58
CA PHE A 200 8.88 -4.72 -2.87
C PHE A 200 9.06 -4.51 -4.38
N SER A 201 8.80 -5.54 -5.18
CA SER A 201 8.88 -5.49 -6.65
C SER A 201 7.69 -4.81 -7.35
N LEU A 202 6.62 -4.47 -6.63
CA LEU A 202 5.42 -3.78 -7.13
C LEU A 202 5.38 -2.31 -6.68
N PHE A 203 5.81 -2.03 -5.45
CA PHE A 203 5.69 -0.73 -4.80
C PHE A 203 6.98 0.10 -4.82
N PHE A 204 8.15 -0.53 -4.97
CA PHE A 204 9.47 0.13 -4.96
C PHE A 204 10.17 -0.01 -6.33
N THR A 205 9.39 0.05 -7.42
CA THR A 205 9.93 -0.16 -8.78
C THR A 205 10.91 0.94 -9.22
N ASP A 206 10.70 2.18 -8.76
CA ASP A 206 11.67 3.28 -8.86
C ASP A 206 13.05 2.91 -8.28
N VAL A 207 13.07 2.22 -7.13
CA VAL A 207 14.30 1.75 -6.49
C VAL A 207 14.97 0.68 -7.35
N LEU A 208 14.20 -0.23 -7.94
CA LEU A 208 14.69 -1.31 -8.81
C LEU A 208 15.18 -0.85 -10.19
N VAL A 209 14.72 0.30 -10.69
CA VAL A 209 15.25 0.93 -11.93
C VAL A 209 16.29 2.02 -11.66
N SER A 210 16.52 2.38 -10.38
CA SER A 210 17.39 3.48 -9.99
C SER A 210 18.84 3.32 -10.45
N ALA A 211 19.53 4.45 -10.62
CA ALA A 211 20.97 4.46 -10.90
C ALA A 211 21.81 3.79 -9.78
N ASP A 212 21.28 3.71 -8.56
CA ASP A 212 21.95 3.05 -7.45
C ASP A 212 21.99 1.52 -7.56
N MET A 213 21.13 0.90 -8.38
CA MET A 213 21.22 -0.52 -8.73
C MET A 213 22.46 -0.89 -9.57
N GLN A 214 23.24 0.10 -10.04
CA GLN A 214 24.56 -0.12 -10.64
C GLN A 214 25.67 -0.35 -9.59
N ASP A 215 25.38 -0.16 -8.31
CA ASP A 215 26.27 -0.46 -7.19
C ASP A 215 25.99 -1.90 -6.69
N PRO A 216 26.94 -2.84 -6.80
CA PRO A 216 26.70 -4.24 -6.45
C PRO A 216 26.30 -4.47 -5.00
N ASP A 217 26.81 -3.67 -4.06
CA ASP A 217 26.52 -3.84 -2.64
C ASP A 217 25.10 -3.34 -2.32
N PHE A 218 24.67 -2.26 -2.96
CA PHE A 218 23.28 -1.79 -2.90
C PHE A 218 22.31 -2.77 -3.54
N ALA A 219 22.57 -3.19 -4.79
CA ALA A 219 21.71 -4.12 -5.51
C ALA A 219 21.56 -5.48 -4.79
N ALA A 220 22.63 -5.97 -4.15
CA ALA A 220 22.57 -7.17 -3.33
C ALA A 220 21.76 -6.97 -2.04
N ALA A 221 22.01 -5.88 -1.30
CA ALA A 221 21.37 -5.65 -0.01
C ALA A 221 19.88 -5.28 -0.14
N ILE A 222 19.49 -4.46 -1.13
CA ILE A 222 18.08 -4.11 -1.36
C ILE A 222 17.25 -5.32 -1.81
N THR A 223 17.86 -6.22 -2.58
CA THR A 223 17.23 -7.49 -3.00
C THR A 223 17.11 -8.50 -1.84
N ALA A 224 18.03 -8.45 -0.87
CA ALA A 224 17.98 -9.30 0.33
C ALA A 224 16.95 -8.84 1.37
N LEU A 225 16.61 -7.54 1.40
CA LEU A 225 15.68 -6.94 2.36
C LEU A 225 14.31 -7.65 2.40
N PRO A 226 13.54 -7.79 1.30
CA PRO A 226 12.23 -8.45 1.35
C PRO A 226 12.30 -9.94 1.72
N VAL A 227 13.38 -10.63 1.33
CA VAL A 227 13.61 -12.04 1.70
C VAL A 227 13.76 -12.18 3.23
N ALA A 228 14.50 -11.27 3.87
CA ALA A 228 14.65 -11.24 5.32
C ALA A 228 13.32 -10.92 6.01
N VAL A 229 12.63 -9.85 5.60
CA VAL A 229 11.31 -9.45 6.12
C VAL A 229 10.32 -10.62 6.08
N LYS A 230 10.21 -11.34 4.95
CA LYS A 230 9.36 -12.54 4.82
C LYS A 230 9.76 -13.66 5.79
N SER A 231 11.06 -13.89 5.95
CA SER A 231 11.58 -14.95 6.83
C SER A 231 11.28 -14.67 8.31
N GLU A 232 11.39 -13.41 8.74
CA GLU A 232 11.09 -13.00 10.12
C GLU A 232 9.59 -13.09 10.42
N ILE A 233 8.73 -12.55 9.55
CA ILE A 233 7.26 -12.62 9.70
C ILE A 233 6.78 -14.08 9.86
N LYS A 234 7.25 -14.98 8.99
CA LYS A 234 6.92 -16.42 9.09
C LYS A 234 7.39 -17.01 10.42
N THR A 235 8.57 -16.63 10.90
CA THR A 235 9.14 -17.13 12.16
C THR A 235 8.32 -16.66 13.37
N MET A 236 7.91 -15.38 13.42
CA MET A 236 7.01 -14.86 14.46
C MET A 236 5.68 -15.59 14.49
N VAL A 237 5.02 -15.78 13.34
CA VAL A 237 3.75 -16.50 13.24
C VAL A 237 3.88 -17.93 13.75
N TYR A 238 4.96 -18.65 13.40
CA TYR A 238 5.18 -20.01 13.87
C TYR A 238 5.47 -20.10 15.37
N LYS A 239 6.22 -19.14 15.94
CA LYS A 239 6.43 -19.04 17.38
C LYS A 239 5.12 -18.75 18.12
N ALA A 240 4.36 -17.74 17.69
CA ALA A 240 3.09 -17.34 18.27
C ALA A 240 2.06 -18.48 18.30
N LEU A 241 1.89 -19.17 17.17
CA LEU A 241 0.99 -20.33 17.08
C LEU A 241 1.46 -21.50 17.96
N GLY A 242 2.78 -21.70 18.07
CA GLY A 242 3.38 -22.74 18.91
C GLY A 242 3.21 -22.49 20.41
N GLU A 243 3.45 -21.27 20.87
CA GLU A 243 3.28 -20.88 22.28
C GLU A 243 1.81 -20.93 22.71
N ALA A 244 0.88 -20.47 21.86
CA ALA A 244 -0.55 -20.59 22.09
C ALA A 244 -1.07 -22.04 21.98
N GLY A 245 -0.21 -23.02 21.67
CA GLY A 245 -0.52 -24.45 21.68
C GLY A 245 -1.31 -24.95 20.46
N TYR A 246 -1.40 -24.15 19.38
CA TYR A 246 -2.12 -24.56 18.18
C TYR A 246 -1.42 -25.69 17.44
N LYS A 247 -2.21 -26.58 16.85
CA LYS A 247 -1.75 -27.53 15.83
C LYS A 247 -1.96 -26.89 14.47
N TYR A 248 -0.88 -26.35 13.91
CA TYR A 248 -0.86 -25.69 12.60
C TYR A 248 -0.01 -26.47 11.58
N ASN A 249 -0.31 -26.26 10.30
CA ASN A 249 0.56 -26.66 9.20
C ASN A 249 1.28 -25.42 8.67
N THR A 250 2.60 -25.50 8.50
CA THR A 250 3.44 -24.46 7.88
C THR A 250 3.35 -24.50 6.36
N HIS A 251 3.43 -23.35 5.70
CA HIS A 251 3.35 -23.20 4.25
C HIS A 251 4.35 -22.16 3.72
N ASP A 252 4.53 -22.18 2.41
CA ASP A 252 4.93 -21.01 1.62
C ASP A 252 4.15 -21.08 0.30
N LYS A 253 2.81 -21.07 0.42
CA LYS A 253 1.92 -21.33 -0.71
C LYS A 253 1.51 -19.99 -1.31
N MET A 254 1.98 -19.75 -2.53
CA MET A 254 1.48 -18.70 -3.43
C MET A 254 -0.04 -18.79 -3.60
N ILE A 255 -0.76 -17.69 -3.33
CA ILE A 255 -2.20 -17.53 -3.54
C ILE A 255 -2.48 -16.18 -4.22
N GLY A 256 -3.58 -16.04 -4.95
CA GLY A 256 -3.85 -14.84 -5.74
C GLY A 256 -3.08 -14.79 -7.08
N PRO A 257 -2.87 -13.61 -7.67
CA PRO A 257 -2.31 -13.44 -9.01
C PRO A 257 -0.81 -13.76 -9.07
N LYS A 258 -0.31 -14.20 -10.24
CA LYS A 258 1.06 -14.71 -10.39
C LYS A 258 1.79 -14.11 -11.57
N TYR A 259 2.94 -13.51 -11.28
CA TYR A 259 3.81 -12.83 -12.21
C TYR A 259 5.09 -13.64 -12.43
N LYS A 260 5.51 -13.78 -13.69
CA LYS A 260 6.64 -14.65 -14.09
C LYS A 260 7.98 -13.94 -14.10
N THR A 261 7.97 -12.62 -14.22
CA THR A 261 9.16 -11.76 -14.31
C THR A 261 8.89 -10.41 -13.65
N VAL A 262 9.93 -9.57 -13.51
CA VAL A 262 9.79 -8.19 -13.01
C VAL A 262 9.18 -7.28 -14.08
N GLU A 263 9.42 -7.57 -15.36
CA GLU A 263 8.78 -6.86 -16.48
C GLU A 263 7.25 -7.02 -16.47
N GLU A 264 6.72 -8.20 -16.11
CA GLU A 264 5.27 -8.39 -15.89
C GLU A 264 4.72 -7.55 -14.73
N LEU A 265 5.57 -7.11 -13.78
CA LEU A 265 5.18 -6.16 -12.72
C LEU A 265 5.27 -4.71 -13.20
N PHE A 266 6.30 -4.36 -13.96
CA PHE A 266 6.43 -3.03 -14.58
C PHE A 266 5.30 -2.75 -15.58
N GLU A 267 4.82 -3.75 -16.33
CA GLU A 267 3.63 -3.63 -17.19
C GLU A 267 2.37 -3.29 -16.39
N VAL A 268 2.22 -3.83 -15.18
CA VAL A 268 1.10 -3.52 -14.27
C VAL A 268 1.19 -2.10 -13.70
N VAL A 269 2.38 -1.66 -13.27
CA VAL A 269 2.61 -0.26 -12.85
C VAL A 269 2.32 0.69 -14.02
N ALA A 270 2.80 0.39 -15.23
CA ALA A 270 2.59 1.20 -16.43
C ALA A 270 1.13 1.24 -16.93
N ALA A 271 0.31 0.27 -16.54
CA ALA A 271 -1.13 0.23 -16.83
C ALA A 271 -2.00 1.01 -15.83
N SER A 272 -1.44 1.42 -14.67
CA SER A 272 -2.16 2.29 -13.72
C SER A 272 -2.36 3.71 -14.28
N PRO A 273 -3.44 4.43 -13.91
CA PRO A 273 -3.71 5.79 -14.44
C PRO A 273 -2.62 6.81 -14.10
N HIS A 274 -1.89 6.60 -13.01
CA HIS A 274 -0.82 7.46 -12.54
C HIS A 274 0.60 6.95 -12.88
N GLN A 275 0.70 5.82 -13.59
CA GLN A 275 1.95 5.10 -13.88
C GLN A 275 2.79 4.84 -12.63
N SER A 276 2.09 4.61 -11.52
CA SER A 276 2.59 4.62 -10.16
C SER A 276 1.58 3.87 -9.27
N PRO A 277 2.05 3.09 -8.28
CA PRO A 277 1.16 2.47 -7.28
C PRO A 277 0.61 3.48 -6.27
N PHE A 278 1.09 4.74 -6.30
CA PHE A 278 0.67 5.83 -5.42
C PHE A 278 0.25 7.07 -6.20
N LYS A 279 -0.65 7.85 -5.61
CA LYS A 279 -0.96 9.23 -6.00
C LYS A 279 -0.48 10.18 -4.91
N HIS A 280 0.35 11.17 -5.24
CA HIS A 280 0.81 12.17 -4.28
C HIS A 280 0.19 13.54 -4.56
N VAL A 281 -0.16 14.26 -3.51
CA VAL A 281 -0.65 15.64 -3.57
C VAL A 281 0.13 16.48 -2.56
N ALA A 282 0.84 17.49 -3.05
CA ALA A 282 1.46 18.53 -2.23
C ALA A 282 0.42 19.55 -1.76
N TYR A 283 0.63 20.11 -0.58
CA TYR A 283 -0.10 21.24 -0.03
C TYR A 283 0.89 22.22 0.61
N THR A 284 0.68 23.51 0.39
CA THR A 284 1.44 24.60 1.01
C THR A 284 0.53 25.42 1.92
N LYS A 285 1.07 26.20 2.85
CA LYS A 285 0.27 27.13 3.67
C LYS A 285 -0.03 28.41 2.89
N THR A 286 -1.26 28.92 2.98
CA THR A 286 -1.65 30.24 2.44
C THR A 286 -0.85 31.40 3.05
N SER A 287 -0.21 31.19 4.21
CA SER A 287 0.69 32.16 4.83
C SER A 287 2.08 32.22 4.19
N GLY A 288 2.46 31.23 3.36
CA GLY A 288 3.83 31.05 2.86
C GLY A 288 4.83 30.56 3.92
N GLU A 289 4.35 30.10 5.08
CA GLU A 289 5.19 29.54 6.14
C GLU A 289 5.43 28.03 5.95
N SER A 290 6.58 27.53 6.37
CA SER A 290 6.87 26.09 6.43
C SER A 290 5.97 25.35 7.44
N PHE A 291 5.86 24.04 7.28
CA PHE A 291 5.21 23.16 8.26
C PHE A 291 6.17 22.71 9.36
N ALA A 292 5.69 22.66 10.60
CA ALA A 292 6.36 22.02 11.71
C ALA A 292 6.12 20.50 11.69
N PRO A 293 7.09 19.65 12.10
CA PRO A 293 6.94 18.19 12.15
C PRO A 293 5.77 17.62 12.98
N ALA A 294 5.08 18.45 13.77
CA ALA A 294 3.88 18.06 14.52
C ALA A 294 2.58 18.27 13.71
N GLU A 295 2.58 19.10 12.66
CA GLU A 295 1.37 19.44 11.91
C GLU A 295 0.90 18.25 11.04
N SER A 296 1.80 17.43 10.49
CA SER A 296 1.39 16.20 9.78
C SER A 296 0.64 15.20 10.67
N ALA A 297 0.95 15.15 11.97
CA ALA A 297 0.22 14.32 12.92
C ALA A 297 -1.20 14.86 13.16
N ALA A 298 -1.34 16.18 13.28
CA ALA A 298 -2.62 16.84 13.47
C ALA A 298 -3.53 16.71 12.23
N VAL A 299 -2.98 16.88 11.03
CA VAL A 299 -3.70 16.65 9.77
C VAL A 299 -4.14 15.20 9.64
N ALA A 300 -3.27 14.25 9.93
CA ALA A 300 -3.63 12.83 9.89
C ALA A 300 -4.77 12.48 10.86
N GLN A 301 -4.76 13.06 12.07
CA GLN A 301 -5.86 12.92 13.02
C GLN A 301 -7.16 13.60 12.55
N ALA A 302 -7.10 14.76 11.90
CA ALA A 302 -8.27 15.43 11.33
C ALA A 302 -8.96 14.58 10.25
N ILE A 303 -8.18 13.94 9.37
CA ILE A 303 -8.68 13.01 8.34
C ILE A 303 -9.35 11.78 9.00
N ILE A 304 -8.75 11.21 10.05
CA ILE A 304 -9.36 10.12 10.85
C ILE A 304 -10.68 10.56 11.49
N ASN A 305 -10.72 11.73 12.13
CA ASN A 305 -11.92 12.26 12.78
C ASN A 305 -13.05 12.50 11.77
N THR A 306 -12.71 13.01 10.58
CA THR A 306 -13.63 13.27 9.48
C THR A 306 -14.36 11.99 9.06
N MET A 307 -13.61 10.93 8.77
CA MET A 307 -14.16 9.63 8.33
C MET A 307 -15.09 8.93 9.32
N SER A 308 -15.06 9.24 10.61
CA SER A 308 -15.50 8.33 11.70
C SER A 308 -14.54 7.16 11.97
N ILE A 309 -14.76 6.40 13.05
CA ILE A 309 -13.78 5.45 13.61
C ILE A 309 -14.38 4.04 13.74
N HIS A 310 -13.58 2.98 13.56
CA HIS A 310 -14.04 1.61 13.80
C HIS A 310 -14.24 1.33 15.29
N GLY A 311 -15.42 0.86 15.69
CA GLY A 311 -15.71 0.41 17.05
C GLY A 311 -15.88 1.51 18.10
N GLY A 312 -15.34 2.72 17.88
CA GLY A 312 -15.45 3.88 18.77
C GLY A 312 -16.30 5.02 18.22
N THR A 313 -16.46 6.08 19.02
CA THR A 313 -17.06 7.36 18.59
C THR A 313 -15.99 8.37 18.22
N THR A 314 -16.31 9.30 17.31
CA THR A 314 -15.46 10.45 17.02
C THR A 314 -15.44 11.46 18.19
N PRO A 315 -14.50 12.44 18.19
CA PRO A 315 -14.49 13.51 19.19
C PRO A 315 -15.77 14.35 19.25
N ASP A 316 -16.48 14.51 18.13
CA ASP A 316 -17.77 15.20 18.04
C ASP A 316 -18.98 14.27 18.34
N GLY A 317 -18.74 12.99 18.62
CA GLY A 317 -19.76 12.04 19.11
C GLY A 317 -20.52 11.26 18.04
N ARG A 318 -20.10 11.31 16.76
CA ARG A 318 -20.64 10.43 15.71
C ARG A 318 -20.28 8.97 15.97
N ALA A 319 -21.19 8.07 15.60
CA ALA A 319 -21.02 6.63 15.69
C ALA A 319 -20.24 6.07 14.48
N PRO A 320 -19.72 4.82 14.54
CA PRO A 320 -19.00 4.19 13.42
C PRO A 320 -19.80 4.18 12.12
N GLY A 321 -19.26 4.78 11.05
CA GLY A 321 -19.94 4.87 9.75
C GLY A 321 -21.10 5.87 9.74
N VAL A 322 -20.96 6.97 10.50
CA VAL A 322 -21.80 8.17 10.43
C VAL A 322 -20.89 9.36 10.13
N HIS A 323 -21.14 10.03 9.02
CA HIS A 323 -20.37 11.19 8.56
C HIS A 323 -21.08 12.50 8.92
N ASP A 324 -20.40 13.62 8.64
CA ASP A 324 -21.11 14.90 8.52
C ASP A 324 -22.06 14.84 7.29
N PRO A 325 -23.27 15.43 7.34
CA PRO A 325 -24.20 15.41 6.21
C PRO A 325 -23.69 16.07 4.92
N GLU A 326 -22.77 17.04 5.00
CA GLU A 326 -22.19 17.68 3.81
C GLU A 326 -21.12 16.78 3.17
N LEU A 327 -20.33 16.06 3.98
CA LEU A 327 -19.42 15.01 3.51
C LEU A 327 -20.19 13.82 2.90
N GLU A 328 -21.20 13.29 3.59
CA GLU A 328 -22.03 12.17 3.09
C GLU A 328 -22.73 12.51 1.75
N ALA A 329 -22.94 13.80 1.45
CA ALA A 329 -23.56 14.26 0.22
C ALA A 329 -22.62 14.36 -1.00
N ILE A 330 -21.28 14.32 -0.81
CA ILE A 330 -20.30 14.34 -1.91
C ILE A 330 -19.72 12.96 -2.25
N LEU A 331 -19.68 12.03 -1.29
CA LEU A 331 -19.21 10.65 -1.51
C LEU A 331 -19.97 9.94 -2.65
N SER A 332 -19.28 9.06 -3.37
CA SER A 332 -19.77 8.37 -4.59
C SER A 332 -21.02 7.51 -4.37
N GLU A 333 -21.16 6.91 -3.19
CA GLU A 333 -22.30 6.02 -2.83
C GLU A 333 -22.87 6.37 -1.43
N PRO A 334 -23.62 7.49 -1.33
CA PRO A 334 -24.15 8.02 -0.07
C PRO A 334 -25.01 7.03 0.71
N GLY A 335 -24.79 6.97 2.03
CA GLY A 335 -25.45 6.06 2.96
C GLY A 335 -25.02 4.59 2.85
N LYS A 336 -24.27 4.20 1.81
CA LYS A 336 -23.68 2.85 1.66
C LYS A 336 -22.24 2.80 2.15
N ASN A 337 -21.40 3.74 1.69
CA ASN A 337 -19.95 3.64 1.82
C ASN A 337 -19.49 3.56 3.27
N LYS A 338 -19.96 4.46 4.14
CA LYS A 338 -19.73 4.39 5.59
C LYS A 338 -18.26 4.16 5.93
N TRP A 339 -17.40 4.92 5.24
CA TRP A 339 -15.99 5.11 5.54
C TRP A 339 -15.77 5.30 7.03
N ARG A 340 -14.55 4.97 7.44
CA ARG A 340 -14.02 5.13 8.78
C ARG A 340 -12.52 4.88 8.74
N SER A 341 -11.78 5.45 9.69
CA SER A 341 -10.49 4.89 10.04
C SER A 341 -10.67 3.52 10.70
N ALA A 342 -9.71 2.61 10.48
CA ALA A 342 -9.62 1.37 11.24
C ALA A 342 -9.13 1.58 12.68
N ARG A 343 -8.47 2.71 12.97
CA ARG A 343 -7.87 3.06 14.28
C ARG A 343 -8.40 4.38 14.83
N HIS A 344 -8.05 4.68 16.07
CA HIS A 344 -8.36 5.96 16.73
C HIS A 344 -7.30 7.05 16.48
N GLU A 345 -6.04 6.64 16.28
CA GLU A 345 -4.87 7.50 16.06
C GLU A 345 -4.12 7.01 14.82
N PRO A 346 -3.39 7.88 14.09
CA PRO A 346 -2.65 7.49 12.89
C PRO A 346 -1.38 6.70 13.23
N LEU A 347 -1.08 5.67 12.43
CA LEU A 347 0.09 4.82 12.63
C LEU A 347 1.37 5.61 12.31
N GLY A 348 2.27 5.70 13.27
CA GLY A 348 3.44 6.55 13.16
C GLY A 348 4.71 5.83 12.69
N LEU A 349 4.87 5.61 11.38
CA LEU A 349 6.05 4.98 10.79
C LEU A 349 7.31 5.87 10.86
N PRO A 350 8.54 5.30 10.75
CA PRO A 350 9.77 6.07 10.66
C PRO A 350 9.75 7.08 9.49
N GLY A 351 10.33 8.26 9.70
CA GLY A 351 10.47 9.28 8.66
C GLY A 351 11.51 10.34 9.04
N LYS A 352 11.75 11.29 8.12
CA LYS A 352 12.52 12.54 8.36
C LYS A 352 11.84 13.67 7.58
N PRO A 353 11.65 14.88 8.15
CA PRO A 353 11.92 15.24 9.55
C PRO A 353 10.91 14.63 10.53
N ALA A 354 9.67 14.47 10.09
CA ALA A 354 8.56 13.89 10.83
C ALA A 354 8.45 12.39 10.52
N LYS A 355 7.74 11.68 11.38
CA LYS A 355 7.16 10.37 11.05
C LYS A 355 6.32 10.46 9.77
N ASN A 356 6.25 9.34 9.04
CA ASN A 356 5.21 9.11 8.06
C ASN A 356 3.96 8.65 8.83
N TRP A 357 2.86 9.39 8.76
CA TRP A 357 1.62 9.07 9.47
C TRP A 357 0.67 8.35 8.52
N VAL A 358 0.49 7.05 8.74
CA VAL A 358 -0.39 6.20 7.91
C VAL A 358 -1.79 6.16 8.52
N ILE A 359 -2.79 6.21 7.64
CA ILE A 359 -4.21 6.23 7.95
C ILE A 359 -4.87 5.13 7.15
N GLU A 360 -5.56 4.23 7.85
CA GLU A 360 -6.24 3.09 7.28
C GLU A 360 -7.72 3.39 7.05
N ALA A 361 -8.10 3.73 5.82
CA ALA A 361 -9.46 4.06 5.45
C ALA A 361 -10.23 2.80 4.99
N CYS A 362 -11.39 2.52 5.61
CA CYS A 362 -12.20 1.34 5.29
C CYS A 362 -13.68 1.69 5.04
N SER A 363 -14.13 1.55 3.78
CA SER A 363 -15.55 1.50 3.38
C SER A 363 -16.07 0.05 3.46
N PRO A 364 -17.02 -0.28 4.34
CA PRO A 364 -17.74 -1.56 4.34
C PRO A 364 -18.45 -1.94 3.04
N TYR A 365 -18.66 -1.00 2.12
CA TYR A 365 -19.24 -1.29 0.82
C TYR A 365 -18.14 -1.84 -0.10
N TYR A 366 -17.11 -1.05 -0.38
CA TYR A 366 -16.01 -1.44 -1.27
C TYR A 366 -15.21 -2.63 -0.71
N ALA A 367 -14.96 -2.69 0.59
CA ALA A 367 -14.29 -3.83 1.22
C ALA A 367 -15.06 -5.14 0.99
N LYS A 368 -16.40 -5.14 0.96
CA LYS A 368 -17.19 -6.33 0.64
C LYS A 368 -17.16 -6.72 -0.83
N MET A 369 -17.00 -5.77 -1.74
CA MET A 369 -16.86 -6.04 -3.17
C MET A 369 -15.49 -6.67 -3.44
N ALA A 370 -14.43 -6.07 -2.90
CA ALA A 370 -13.06 -6.60 -2.93
C ALA A 370 -12.98 -8.01 -2.32
N MET A 371 -13.47 -8.18 -1.09
CA MET A 371 -13.54 -9.48 -0.39
C MET A 371 -14.49 -10.49 -1.06
N GLY A 372 -15.35 -10.06 -1.99
CA GLY A 372 -16.24 -10.95 -2.75
C GLY A 372 -15.51 -11.81 -3.77
N THR A 373 -14.42 -11.28 -4.32
CA THR A 373 -13.58 -11.95 -5.33
C THR A 373 -12.56 -12.92 -4.72
N GLY A 374 -12.34 -12.84 -3.41
CA GLY A 374 -11.43 -13.72 -2.69
C GLY A 374 -11.27 -13.30 -1.24
N MET A 375 -11.35 -14.25 -0.31
CA MET A 375 -11.06 -13.98 1.10
C MET A 375 -9.55 -13.76 1.37
N HIS A 376 -8.67 -14.22 0.48
CA HIS A 376 -7.21 -13.96 0.56
C HIS A 376 -6.86 -12.48 0.31
N HIS A 377 -7.70 -11.77 -0.44
CA HIS A 377 -7.60 -10.32 -0.66
C HIS A 377 -7.80 -9.48 0.61
N ALA A 378 -8.15 -10.10 1.75
CA ALA A 378 -8.13 -9.44 3.06
C ALA A 378 -6.76 -8.85 3.41
N THR A 379 -5.68 -9.40 2.85
CA THR A 379 -4.29 -8.97 3.09
C THR A 379 -3.83 -7.87 2.14
N ALA A 380 -4.77 -7.07 1.63
CA ALA A 380 -4.55 -5.88 0.81
C ALA A 380 -5.61 -4.81 1.14
N LEU A 381 -6.08 -4.81 2.39
CA LEU A 381 -7.24 -4.07 2.87
C LEU A 381 -7.03 -3.79 4.36
N PRO A 382 -7.06 -2.52 4.80
CA PRO A 382 -7.82 -1.41 4.22
C PRO A 382 -7.05 -0.56 3.18
N CYS A 383 -7.59 0.59 2.78
CA CYS A 383 -6.90 1.55 1.92
C CYS A 383 -5.93 2.41 2.75
N GLU A 384 -4.68 2.55 2.33
CA GLU A 384 -3.70 3.39 3.01
C GLU A 384 -3.66 4.83 2.44
N ILE A 385 -3.65 5.81 3.34
CA ILE A 385 -3.22 7.19 3.09
C ILE A 385 -2.02 7.48 3.98
N SER A 386 -0.92 8.03 3.45
CA SER A 386 0.17 8.59 4.26
C SER A 386 0.15 10.11 4.27
N VAL A 387 0.52 10.71 5.41
CA VAL A 387 0.68 12.15 5.60
C VAL A 387 2.08 12.42 6.14
N GLN A 388 2.87 13.23 5.42
CA GLN A 388 4.20 13.66 5.87
C GLN A 388 4.41 15.15 5.55
N VAL A 389 5.23 15.83 6.37
CA VAL A 389 5.89 17.07 5.92
C VAL A 389 7.21 16.68 5.26
N ILE A 390 7.50 17.28 4.11
CA ILE A 390 8.71 17.02 3.34
C ILE A 390 9.52 18.30 3.16
N ASP A 391 10.78 18.11 2.80
CA ASP A 391 11.67 19.11 2.23
C ASP A 391 11.82 18.75 0.74
N THR A 392 11.54 19.72 -0.14
CA THR A 392 11.43 19.54 -1.59
C THR A 392 12.71 19.90 -2.36
N ASP A 393 13.61 20.70 -1.79
CA ASP A 393 14.87 21.07 -2.46
C ASP A 393 16.07 20.23 -1.98
N GLY A 394 15.96 19.62 -0.79
CA GLY A 394 16.97 18.76 -0.17
C GLY A 394 18.13 19.54 0.47
N ILE A 395 18.03 20.87 0.55
CA ILE A 395 19.10 21.78 0.93
C ILE A 395 18.87 22.26 2.36
N ALA A 396 19.74 21.81 3.26
CA ALA A 396 19.81 22.44 4.57
C ALA A 396 20.32 23.90 4.45
N ASP A 397 19.72 24.79 5.24
CA ASP A 397 20.15 26.15 5.49
C ASP A 397 21.58 26.20 6.06
N SER A 398 22.09 27.42 6.26
CA SER A 398 23.45 27.65 6.78
C SER A 398 23.71 27.09 8.19
N ASP A 399 22.66 26.78 8.95
CA ASP A 399 22.72 26.26 10.32
C ASP A 399 22.42 24.74 10.39
N GLY A 400 22.03 24.12 9.26
CA GLY A 400 21.76 22.69 9.13
C GLY A 400 20.29 22.27 9.19
N ASN A 401 19.35 23.22 9.16
CA ASN A 401 17.91 22.96 9.14
C ASN A 401 17.39 22.94 7.71
N PHE A 402 16.47 22.04 7.37
CA PHE A 402 15.85 21.98 6.04
C PHE A 402 14.53 22.76 6.07
N SER A 403 14.14 23.41 4.97
CA SER A 403 12.83 24.08 4.86
C SER A 403 11.74 23.05 4.53
N TYR A 404 10.82 22.84 5.45
CA TYR A 404 9.71 21.89 5.29
C TYR A 404 8.53 22.58 4.61
N GLU A 405 8.68 22.84 3.31
CA GLU A 405 7.81 23.73 2.54
C GLU A 405 6.47 23.09 2.18
N GLU A 406 6.43 21.76 2.01
CA GLU A 406 5.24 21.03 1.60
C GLU A 406 4.79 19.99 2.63
N LEU A 407 3.48 19.92 2.81
CA LEU A 407 2.80 18.75 3.36
C LEU A 407 2.39 17.88 2.18
N VAL A 408 2.84 16.62 2.15
CA VAL A 408 2.43 15.65 1.13
C VAL A 408 1.46 14.66 1.74
N ILE A 409 0.33 14.49 1.06
CA ILE A 409 -0.63 13.42 1.32
C ILE A 409 -0.55 12.44 0.13
N SER A 410 -0.30 11.17 0.45
CA SER A 410 -0.14 10.10 -0.53
C SER A 410 -1.23 9.05 -0.37
N TYR A 411 -1.83 8.63 -1.48
CA TYR A 411 -2.87 7.60 -1.51
C TYR A 411 -2.31 6.36 -2.19
N LEU A 412 -2.56 5.19 -1.60
CA LEU A 412 -2.38 3.90 -2.27
C LEU A 412 -3.42 3.78 -3.39
N ASP A 413 -3.00 3.82 -4.67
CA ASP A 413 -3.93 3.98 -5.80
C ASP A 413 -4.83 2.73 -5.95
N PRO A 414 -6.16 2.84 -5.76
CA PRO A 414 -7.08 1.72 -5.90
C PRO A 414 -7.06 1.08 -7.29
N HIS A 415 -6.74 1.83 -8.35
CA HIS A 415 -6.62 1.30 -9.71
C HIS A 415 -5.42 0.36 -9.82
N PHE A 416 -4.29 0.74 -9.22
CA PHE A 416 -3.13 -0.13 -9.12
C PHE A 416 -3.45 -1.33 -8.22
N MET A 417 -4.04 -1.12 -7.04
CA MET A 417 -4.38 -2.20 -6.11
C MET A 417 -5.26 -3.27 -6.76
N LEU A 418 -6.40 -2.89 -7.36
CA LEU A 418 -7.30 -3.84 -8.03
C LEU A 418 -6.71 -4.38 -9.35
N GLY A 419 -5.87 -3.60 -10.05
CA GLY A 419 -5.19 -4.04 -11.27
C GLY A 419 -4.03 -5.02 -11.03
N ALA A 420 -3.38 -4.94 -9.86
CA ALA A 420 -2.22 -5.73 -9.48
C ALA A 420 -2.58 -6.85 -8.50
N LEU A 421 -3.01 -6.50 -7.29
CA LEU A 421 -3.20 -7.45 -6.19
C LEU A 421 -4.42 -8.35 -6.41
N PHE A 422 -5.38 -7.92 -7.24
CA PHE A 422 -6.61 -8.66 -7.54
C PHE A 422 -6.64 -9.14 -9.02
N ALA A 423 -5.49 -9.23 -9.70
CA ALA A 423 -5.45 -9.57 -11.12
C ALA A 423 -5.97 -11.00 -11.46
N ASP A 424 -6.15 -11.87 -10.46
CA ASP A 424 -6.76 -13.20 -10.54
C ASP A 424 -8.30 -13.21 -10.58
N MET A 425 -8.95 -12.07 -10.38
CA MET A 425 -10.39 -11.88 -10.62
C MET A 425 -10.83 -12.42 -12.00
N THR A 426 -12.04 -12.97 -12.07
CA THR A 426 -12.70 -13.31 -13.34
C THR A 426 -13.07 -12.05 -14.14
N ASP A 427 -13.37 -12.23 -15.44
CA ASP A 427 -13.78 -11.11 -16.31
C ASP A 427 -15.11 -10.46 -15.86
N ASP A 428 -16.04 -11.27 -15.30
CA ASP A 428 -17.30 -10.77 -14.73
C ASP A 428 -17.07 -9.93 -13.46
N GLU A 429 -16.12 -10.33 -12.61
CA GLU A 429 -15.74 -9.56 -11.40
C GLU A 429 -15.01 -8.27 -11.76
N LYS A 430 -14.10 -8.32 -12.74
CA LYS A 430 -13.44 -7.13 -13.32
C LYS A 430 -14.45 -6.16 -13.91
N ALA A 431 -15.47 -6.65 -14.61
CA ALA A 431 -16.56 -5.83 -15.11
C ALA A 431 -17.43 -5.23 -13.99
N ALA A 432 -17.71 -5.99 -12.92
CA ALA A 432 -18.49 -5.53 -11.77
C ALA A 432 -17.74 -4.50 -10.89
N LEU A 433 -16.41 -4.47 -10.96
CA LEU A 433 -15.53 -3.54 -10.25
C LEU A 433 -14.99 -2.40 -11.12
N GLY A 434 -15.38 -2.29 -12.39
CA GLY A 434 -14.71 -1.43 -13.39
C GLY A 434 -14.49 0.03 -12.97
N ASP A 435 -15.55 0.72 -12.53
CA ASP A 435 -15.49 2.13 -12.10
C ASP A 435 -15.16 2.28 -10.59
N VAL A 436 -15.19 1.18 -9.83
CA VAL A 436 -15.01 1.17 -8.37
C VAL A 436 -13.66 1.72 -7.88
N PRO A 437 -12.50 1.46 -8.50
CA PRO A 437 -11.26 2.09 -8.05
C PRO A 437 -11.26 3.62 -8.21
N GLY A 438 -12.00 4.16 -9.19
CA GLY A 438 -12.25 5.60 -9.31
C GLY A 438 -13.01 6.12 -8.11
N TYR A 439 -14.17 5.53 -7.82
CA TYR A 439 -15.01 5.91 -6.67
C TYR A 439 -14.29 5.76 -5.31
N ILE A 440 -13.41 4.77 -5.14
CA ILE A 440 -12.59 4.65 -3.93
C ILE A 440 -11.61 5.83 -3.83
N LEU A 441 -10.93 6.19 -4.92
CA LEU A 441 -9.92 7.25 -4.92
C LEU A 441 -10.55 8.63 -4.74
N ASP A 442 -11.64 8.90 -5.45
CA ASP A 442 -12.39 10.15 -5.37
C ASP A 442 -12.96 10.36 -3.95
N ASP A 443 -13.60 9.33 -3.36
CA ASP A 443 -14.07 9.38 -1.96
C ASP A 443 -12.94 9.69 -0.96
N LEU A 444 -11.78 9.04 -1.11
CA LEU A 444 -10.64 9.27 -0.20
C LEU A 444 -10.08 10.69 -0.35
N GLN A 445 -10.08 11.24 -1.57
CA GLN A 445 -9.67 12.63 -1.80
C GLN A 445 -10.69 13.63 -1.26
N ASP A 446 -11.99 13.40 -1.44
CA ASP A 446 -13.05 14.26 -0.90
C ASP A 446 -13.07 14.25 0.63
N ILE A 447 -12.83 13.08 1.26
CA ILE A 447 -12.62 12.94 2.70
C ILE A 447 -11.45 13.79 3.19
N VAL A 448 -10.31 13.74 2.50
CA VAL A 448 -9.13 14.53 2.86
C VAL A 448 -9.39 16.01 2.64
N GLN A 449 -9.92 16.41 1.50
CA GLN A 449 -10.20 17.81 1.18
C GLN A 449 -11.19 18.41 2.18
N PHE A 450 -12.26 17.69 2.53
CA PHE A 450 -13.19 18.09 3.58
C PHE A 450 -12.50 18.29 4.93
N ALA A 451 -11.61 17.37 5.33
CA ALA A 451 -10.83 17.50 6.57
C ALA A 451 -9.90 18.73 6.54
N LEU A 452 -9.26 19.02 5.41
CA LEU A 452 -8.38 20.17 5.25
C LEU A 452 -9.16 21.50 5.25
N ASP A 453 -10.34 21.55 4.64
CA ASP A 453 -11.16 22.77 4.57
C ASP A 453 -11.90 23.07 5.88
N SER A 454 -12.32 22.04 6.63
CA SER A 454 -13.17 22.21 7.84
C SER A 454 -12.39 22.22 9.17
N GLU A 455 -11.38 21.36 9.34
CA GLU A 455 -10.68 21.16 10.63
C GLU A 455 -9.29 21.81 10.67
N VAL A 456 -8.62 21.96 9.51
CA VAL A 456 -7.24 22.48 9.43
C VAL A 456 -7.23 23.95 8.98
N GLY A 457 -7.80 24.23 7.81
CA GLY A 457 -7.85 25.54 7.17
C GLY A 457 -6.50 26.06 6.65
N GLY A 458 -6.56 27.08 5.80
CA GLY A 458 -5.37 27.87 5.41
C GLY A 458 -4.31 27.12 4.60
N LEU A 459 -4.68 26.05 3.90
CA LEU A 459 -3.81 25.35 2.94
C LEU A 459 -4.22 25.66 1.50
N GLU A 460 -3.24 25.77 0.61
CA GLU A 460 -3.44 25.77 -0.85
C GLU A 460 -2.98 24.43 -1.42
N VAL A 461 -3.78 23.86 -2.32
CA VAL A 461 -3.43 22.61 -3.02
C VAL A 461 -2.31 22.92 -4.01
N GLY A 462 -1.17 22.26 -3.82
CA GLY A 462 -0.01 22.36 -4.70
C GLY A 462 -0.17 21.51 -5.97
N VAL A 463 0.96 21.14 -6.55
CA VAL A 463 0.97 20.27 -7.74
C VAL A 463 0.85 18.81 -7.28
N SER A 464 -0.12 18.06 -7.81
CA SER A 464 -0.10 16.60 -7.71
C SER A 464 0.99 16.05 -8.60
N PHE A 465 1.85 15.19 -8.04
CA PHE A 465 3.03 14.66 -8.71
C PHE A 465 3.09 13.13 -8.59
N SER A 466 3.91 12.52 -9.44
CA SER A 466 4.34 11.13 -9.32
C SER A 466 5.86 11.04 -9.46
N TYR A 467 6.45 10.05 -8.80
CA TYR A 467 7.84 9.67 -9.06
C TYR A 467 7.89 8.81 -10.33
N ASN A 468 9.05 8.75 -10.98
CA ASN A 468 9.21 7.85 -12.12
C ASN A 468 9.37 6.40 -11.63
N MET A 469 8.26 5.69 -11.53
CA MET A 469 8.19 4.29 -11.09
C MET A 469 8.54 3.29 -12.22
N LEU A 470 9.06 3.76 -13.36
CA LEU A 470 9.29 2.98 -14.59
C LEU A 470 10.69 3.21 -15.21
N PRO A 471 11.22 2.27 -16.03
CA PRO A 471 12.54 2.37 -16.66
C PRO A 471 12.73 3.49 -17.72
#